data_AF-A0A4U5N2V1-F1
#
_entry.id   AF-A0A4U5N2V1-F1
#
_cell.length_a   1.000
_cell.length_b   1.000
_cell.length_c   1.000
_cell.angle_alpha   90.00
_cell.angle_beta   90.00
_cell.angle_gamma   90.00
#
_symmetry.space_group_name_H-M   'P 1'
#
loop_
_entity.id
_entity.type
_entity.pdbx_description
1 polymer ?
#
loop_
_entity_poly.entity_id
_entity_poly.type
_entity_poly.pdbx_seq_one_letter_code
_entity_poly.pdbx_strand_id
1 'polypeptide(L)'
;MADQDQDGSHIKGLVISFIHHKWPSLIRRNFIEEFITPIIKATKGREEQSFFSIPEYIEWRQNTDNWHTYRIKYYKGLGTSTSKEAKEYFSDMLRHRIKFQYGGPDDDEAVDLAFSKKKIEERKVWLTRWMETRKERREQGLIEDYLYDKDTRAVSFSDFINKELILFSNTDNERSIPSLVDGMKPGQRKVLFTCFKRADKKTRRKLRWRSWPVPWERCPRTTTANSR
;
A
#
# COMPACT_ATOMS: atom_id res chain seq x y z
N MET A 1 -14.11 -6.78 2.09
CA MET A 1 -13.22 -6.87 0.91
C MET A 1 -13.07 -5.47 0.34
N ALA A 2 -11.85 -5.05 0.08
CA ALA A 2 -11.51 -3.80 -0.60
C ALA A 2 -10.33 -4.06 -1.53
N ASP A 3 -10.05 -3.14 -2.46
CA ASP A 3 -8.84 -3.19 -3.27
C ASP A 3 -7.60 -3.24 -2.34
N GLN A 4 -6.56 -3.97 -2.74
CA GLN A 4 -5.30 -4.06 -1.98
C GLN A 4 -4.38 -2.89 -2.34
N ASP A 5 -4.92 -1.69 -2.17
CA ASP A 5 -4.23 -0.43 -2.29
C ASP A 5 -4.42 0.41 -1.02
N GLN A 6 -3.69 1.52 -0.93
CA GLN A 6 -3.73 2.37 0.25
C GLN A 6 -5.12 2.95 0.50
N ASP A 7 -5.86 3.28 -0.57
CA ASP A 7 -7.22 3.80 -0.46
C ASP A 7 -8.19 2.72 0.06
N GLY A 8 -8.00 1.46 -0.31
CA GLY A 8 -8.71 0.30 0.23
C GLY A 8 -8.45 0.11 1.73
N SER A 9 -7.20 0.25 2.19
CA SER A 9 -6.86 0.25 3.63
C SER A 9 -7.58 1.35 4.40
N HIS A 10 -7.73 2.54 3.82
CA HIS A 10 -8.50 3.62 4.43
C HIS A 10 -10.00 3.27 4.55
N ILE A 11 -10.59 2.69 3.51
CA ILE A 11 -11.99 2.24 3.55
C ILE A 11 -12.19 1.20 4.65
N LYS A 12 -11.30 0.21 4.77
CA LYS A 12 -11.34 -0.79 5.83
C LYS A 12 -11.30 -0.11 7.20
N GLY A 13 -10.37 0.83 7.40
CA GLY A 13 -10.26 1.59 8.64
C GLY A 13 -11.52 2.39 8.98
N LEU A 14 -12.16 3.04 8.00
CA LEU A 14 -13.43 3.74 8.20
C LEU A 14 -14.57 2.81 8.61
N VAL A 15 -14.64 1.61 8.03
CA VAL A 15 -15.64 0.60 8.43
C VAL A 15 -15.39 0.13 9.87
N ILE A 16 -14.13 -0.12 10.23
CA ILE A 16 -13.74 -0.48 11.60
C ILE A 16 -14.13 0.64 12.55
N SER A 17 -13.79 1.89 12.24
CA SER A 17 -14.15 3.07 13.03
C SER A 17 -15.66 3.23 13.20
N PHE A 18 -16.44 2.99 12.14
CA PHE A 18 -17.89 3.05 12.20
C PHE A 18 -18.47 2.00 13.15
N ILE A 19 -18.00 0.76 13.08
CA ILE A 19 -18.45 -0.33 13.97
C ILE A 19 -17.98 -0.06 15.40
N HIS A 20 -16.75 0.42 15.59
CA HIS A 20 -16.19 0.78 16.90
C HIS A 20 -17.05 1.85 17.60
N HIS A 21 -17.38 2.92 16.88
CA HIS A 21 -18.13 4.04 17.41
C HIS A 21 -19.60 3.70 17.71
N LYS A 22 -20.22 2.83 16.93
CA LYS A 22 -21.65 2.47 17.09
C LYS A 22 -21.87 1.24 17.98
N TRP A 23 -21.01 0.23 17.88
CA TRP A 23 -21.14 -1.06 18.55
C TRP A 23 -19.77 -1.60 18.99
N PRO A 24 -19.16 -1.03 20.04
CA PRO A 24 -17.86 -1.46 20.53
C PRO A 24 -17.86 -2.94 20.99
N SER A 25 -19.01 -3.44 21.43
CA SER A 25 -19.16 -4.86 21.82
C SER A 25 -18.99 -5.85 20.67
N LEU A 26 -19.21 -5.44 19.41
CA LEU A 26 -19.01 -6.29 18.24
C LEU A 26 -17.53 -6.45 17.88
N ILE A 27 -16.76 -5.37 18.04
CA ILE A 27 -15.30 -5.41 17.83
C ILE A 27 -14.64 -6.41 18.77
N ARG A 28 -15.04 -6.39 20.05
CA ARG A 28 -14.54 -7.31 21.08
C ARG A 28 -14.89 -8.78 20.85
N ARG A 29 -15.84 -9.07 19.96
CA ARG A 29 -16.27 -10.44 19.61
C ARG A 29 -15.60 -10.95 18.32
N ASN A 30 -14.58 -10.26 17.81
CA ASN A 30 -13.88 -10.61 16.57
C ASN A 30 -14.84 -10.77 15.38
N PHE A 31 -15.84 -9.89 15.31
CA PHE A 31 -16.89 -9.94 14.28
C PHE A 31 -16.37 -9.52 12.89
N ILE A 32 -15.35 -8.67 12.84
CA ILE A 32 -14.84 -8.07 11.61
C ILE A 32 -13.85 -9.02 10.96
N GLU A 33 -14.02 -9.23 9.66
CA GLU A 33 -13.14 -10.07 8.86
C GLU A 33 -12.80 -9.36 7.55
N GLU A 34 -11.57 -9.60 7.11
CA GLU A 34 -11.06 -9.11 5.85
C GLU A 34 -10.92 -10.26 4.86
N PHE A 35 -11.15 -9.92 3.60
CA PHE A 35 -10.79 -10.76 2.48
C PHE A 35 -9.68 -10.06 1.69
N ILE A 36 -8.49 -10.69 1.66
CA ILE A 36 -7.32 -10.20 0.93
C ILE A 36 -7.21 -10.90 -0.42
N THR A 37 -6.59 -10.23 -1.38
CA THR A 37 -6.27 -10.79 -2.71
C THR A 37 -4.80 -10.52 -3.02
N PRO A 38 -4.13 -11.37 -3.82
CA PRO A 38 -2.73 -11.12 -4.16
C PRO A 38 -2.57 -9.83 -4.98
N ILE A 39 -1.53 -9.04 -4.67
CA ILE A 39 -1.18 -7.80 -5.38
C ILE A 39 -0.39 -8.15 -6.65
N ILE A 40 0.49 -9.14 -6.57
CA ILE A 40 1.37 -9.54 -7.67
C ILE A 40 1.27 -11.05 -7.88
N LYS A 41 1.09 -11.47 -9.13
CA LYS A 41 1.16 -12.88 -9.52
C LYS A 41 2.29 -13.07 -10.52
N ALA A 42 3.19 -14.00 -10.23
CA ALA A 42 4.27 -14.41 -11.11
C ALA A 42 3.93 -15.80 -11.69
N THR A 43 3.83 -15.90 -13.01
CA THR A 43 3.49 -17.15 -13.70
C THR A 43 4.62 -17.59 -14.62
N LYS A 44 5.05 -18.84 -14.50
CA LYS A 44 6.03 -19.48 -15.38
C LYS A 44 5.54 -20.88 -15.78
N GLY A 45 4.99 -20.98 -16.99
CA GLY A 45 4.43 -22.24 -17.48
C GLY A 45 3.26 -22.71 -16.60
N ARG A 46 3.47 -23.76 -15.80
CA ARG A 46 2.50 -24.29 -14.83
C ARG A 46 2.70 -23.80 -13.40
N GLU A 47 3.83 -23.15 -13.12
CA GLU A 47 4.12 -22.62 -11.79
C GLU A 47 3.51 -21.23 -11.64
N GLU A 48 2.72 -21.03 -10.59
CA GLU A 48 2.10 -19.76 -10.24
C GLU A 48 2.44 -19.42 -8.79
N GLN A 49 3.03 -18.25 -8.60
CA GLN A 49 3.32 -17.70 -7.27
C GLN A 49 2.55 -16.41 -7.09
N SER A 50 1.88 -16.29 -5.95
CA SER A 50 1.02 -15.17 -5.59
C SER A 50 1.59 -14.47 -4.37
N PHE A 51 1.84 -13.17 -4.50
CA PHE A 51 2.39 -12.33 -3.45
C PHE A 51 1.33 -11.35 -2.96
N PHE A 52 1.19 -11.24 -1.65
CA PHE A 52 0.20 -10.38 -0.99
C PHE A 52 0.80 -9.04 -0.58
N SER A 53 2.12 -8.96 -0.51
CA SER A 53 2.86 -7.77 -0.12
C SER A 53 3.93 -7.41 -1.17
N ILE A 54 4.16 -6.12 -1.40
CA ILE A 54 5.22 -5.66 -2.31
C ILE A 54 6.62 -6.06 -1.80
N PRO A 55 6.95 -5.91 -0.49
CA PRO A 55 8.22 -6.37 0.05
C PRO A 55 8.49 -7.87 -0.18
N GLU A 56 7.48 -8.72 0.02
CA GLU A 56 7.56 -10.17 -0.23
C GLU A 56 7.97 -10.47 -1.69
N TYR A 57 7.38 -9.75 -2.66
CA TYR A 57 7.76 -9.87 -4.06
C TYR A 57 9.20 -9.39 -4.33
N ILE A 58 9.65 -8.32 -3.67
CA ILE A 58 11.02 -7.81 -3.82
C ILE A 58 12.03 -8.83 -3.29
N GLU A 59 11.76 -9.41 -2.13
CA GLU A 59 12.57 -10.47 -1.53
C GLU A 59 12.65 -11.70 -2.44
N TRP A 60 11.51 -12.16 -2.95
CA TRP A 60 11.49 -13.26 -3.93
C TRP A 60 12.31 -12.93 -5.18
N ARG A 61 12.19 -11.71 -5.70
CA ARG A 61 12.95 -11.26 -6.88
C ARG A 61 14.45 -11.19 -6.63
N GLN A 62 14.87 -10.84 -5.42
CA GLN A 62 16.29 -10.79 -5.04
C GLN A 62 16.89 -12.18 -4.87
N ASN A 63 16.10 -13.13 -4.35
CA ASN A 63 16.54 -14.50 -4.08
C ASN A 63 16.43 -15.44 -5.30
N THR A 64 15.77 -15.00 -6.38
CA THR A 64 15.48 -15.83 -7.55
C THR A 64 16.18 -15.30 -8.80
N ASP A 65 17.30 -15.90 -9.22
CA ASP A 65 18.08 -15.43 -10.39
C ASP A 65 17.28 -15.43 -11.72
N ASN A 66 16.38 -16.41 -11.88
CA ASN A 66 15.58 -16.57 -13.11
C ASN A 66 14.24 -15.81 -13.10
N TRP A 67 14.06 -14.82 -12.20
CA TRP A 67 12.84 -14.03 -12.06
C TRP A 67 12.35 -13.40 -13.39
N HIS A 68 13.29 -13.02 -14.26
CA HIS A 68 13.00 -12.40 -15.56
C HIS A 68 12.26 -13.32 -16.54
N THR A 69 12.28 -14.64 -16.30
CA THR A 69 11.51 -15.61 -17.10
C THR A 69 10.04 -15.71 -16.70
N TYR A 70 9.67 -15.17 -15.55
CA TYR A 70 8.29 -15.17 -15.07
C TYR A 70 7.50 -14.04 -15.71
N ARG A 71 6.25 -14.33 -16.10
CA ARG A 71 5.27 -13.32 -16.46
C ARG A 71 4.70 -12.72 -15.18
N ILE A 72 5.08 -11.48 -14.89
CA ILE A 72 4.63 -10.76 -13.70
C ILE A 72 3.38 -9.93 -14.05
N LYS A 73 2.26 -10.20 -13.38
CA LYS A 73 1.02 -9.43 -13.51
C LYS A 73 0.70 -8.76 -12.18
N TYR A 74 0.41 -7.46 -12.26
CA TYR A 74 0.07 -6.63 -11.12
C TYR A 74 -1.45 -6.41 -11.07
N TYR A 75 -2.07 -6.69 -9.93
CA TYR A 75 -3.51 -6.60 -9.68
C TYR A 75 -3.77 -5.39 -8.79
N LYS A 76 -4.11 -4.24 -9.40
CA LYS A 76 -4.38 -2.99 -8.69
C LYS A 76 -5.75 -2.98 -8.02
N GLY A 77 -6.76 -3.35 -8.78
CA GLY A 77 -8.14 -3.40 -8.31
C GLY A 77 -8.72 -4.79 -8.47
N LEU A 78 -9.75 -5.08 -7.68
CA LEU A 78 -10.47 -6.36 -7.67
C LEU A 78 -11.04 -6.71 -9.06
N GLY A 79 -11.38 -5.70 -9.87
CA GLY A 79 -11.84 -5.89 -11.26
C GLY A 79 -10.78 -6.39 -12.25
N THR A 80 -9.50 -6.48 -11.83
CA THR A 80 -8.40 -7.02 -12.66
C THR A 80 -8.39 -8.55 -12.66
N SER A 81 -9.05 -9.16 -11.67
CA SER A 81 -9.15 -10.60 -11.51
C SER A 81 -10.24 -11.17 -12.41
N THR A 82 -9.91 -12.28 -13.07
CA THR A 82 -10.88 -13.02 -13.88
C THR A 82 -11.83 -13.83 -13.01
N SER A 83 -13.02 -14.16 -13.51
CA SER A 83 -13.98 -15.00 -12.77
C SER A 83 -13.43 -16.38 -12.41
N LYS A 84 -12.45 -16.89 -13.16
CA LYS A 84 -11.76 -18.15 -12.85
C LYS A 84 -10.87 -17.99 -11.61
N GLU A 85 -10.04 -16.95 -11.58
CA GLU A 85 -9.18 -16.64 -10.43
C GLU A 85 -10.02 -16.35 -9.17
N ALA A 86 -11.16 -15.66 -9.32
CA ALA A 86 -12.06 -15.43 -8.20
C ALA A 86 -12.56 -16.74 -7.58
N LYS A 87 -12.96 -17.73 -8.40
CA LYS A 87 -13.36 -19.06 -7.93
C LYS A 87 -12.22 -19.78 -7.21
N GLU A 88 -10.98 -19.64 -7.68
CA GLU A 88 -9.79 -20.19 -7.02
C GLU A 88 -9.60 -19.55 -5.63
N TYR A 89 -9.75 -18.22 -5.51
CA TYR A 89 -9.65 -17.53 -4.23
C TYR A 89 -10.73 -17.95 -3.23
N PHE A 90 -11.97 -18.14 -3.69
CA PHE A 90 -13.05 -18.67 -2.84
C PHE A 90 -12.89 -20.17 -2.52
N SER A 91 -12.17 -20.92 -3.35
CA SER A 91 -11.84 -22.32 -3.04
C SER A 91 -10.81 -22.39 -1.91
N ASP A 92 -9.85 -21.46 -1.87
CA ASP A 92 -8.89 -21.31 -0.77
C ASP A 92 -9.28 -20.16 0.19
N MET A 93 -10.48 -20.29 0.77
CA MET A 93 -11.01 -19.30 1.71
C MET A 93 -10.14 -19.10 2.95
N LEU A 94 -9.45 -20.14 3.42
CA LEU A 94 -8.65 -20.07 4.65
C LEU A 94 -7.43 -19.15 4.49
N ARG A 95 -6.84 -19.10 3.29
CA ARG A 95 -5.72 -18.21 3.01
C ARG A 95 -6.14 -16.77 2.76
N HIS A 96 -7.29 -16.56 2.11
CA HIS A 96 -7.74 -15.23 1.74
C HIS A 96 -8.54 -14.52 2.85
N ARG A 97 -9.00 -15.26 3.87
CA ARG A 97 -9.74 -14.72 5.01
C ARG A 97 -8.81 -14.43 6.17
N ILE A 98 -8.74 -13.16 6.56
CA ILE A 98 -8.02 -12.71 7.75
C ILE A 98 -9.02 -12.21 8.76
N LYS A 99 -8.94 -12.73 9.99
CA LYS A 99 -9.82 -12.32 11.08
C LYS A 99 -9.19 -11.20 11.88
N PHE A 100 -9.97 -10.17 12.22
CA PHE A 100 -9.51 -9.19 13.19
C PHE A 100 -9.69 -9.74 14.61
N GLN A 101 -8.61 -9.75 15.38
CA GLN A 101 -8.63 -10.15 16.77
C GLN A 101 -8.48 -8.92 17.66
N TYR A 102 -9.43 -8.74 18.57
CA TYR A 102 -9.33 -7.73 19.61
C TYR A 102 -8.39 -8.22 20.72
N GLY A 103 -7.26 -7.55 20.87
CA GLY A 103 -6.20 -7.84 21.83
C GLY A 103 -6.32 -7.08 23.15
N GLY A 104 -7.15 -6.03 23.23
CA GLY A 104 -7.36 -5.27 24.47
C GLY A 104 -7.62 -3.77 24.27
N PRO A 105 -7.52 -2.97 25.35
CA PRO A 105 -7.76 -1.53 25.30
C PRO A 105 -6.86 -0.76 24.32
N ASP A 106 -5.66 -1.25 24.06
CA ASP A 106 -4.70 -0.64 23.13
C ASP A 106 -5.27 -0.56 21.69
N ASP A 107 -6.10 -1.54 21.32
CA ASP A 107 -6.79 -1.54 20.03
C ASP A 107 -7.85 -0.44 19.94
N ASP A 108 -8.58 -0.20 21.04
CA ASP A 108 -9.56 0.89 21.12
C ASP A 108 -8.84 2.24 21.01
N GLU A 109 -7.71 2.41 21.71
CA GLU A 109 -6.92 3.63 21.63
C GLU A 109 -6.31 3.86 20.26
N ALA A 110 -5.83 2.80 19.59
CA ALA A 110 -5.29 2.89 18.23
C ALA A 110 -6.36 3.32 17.21
N VAL A 111 -7.58 2.78 17.31
CA VAL A 111 -8.70 3.19 16.45
C VAL A 111 -9.09 4.64 16.73
N ASP A 112 -9.17 5.04 18.01
CA ASP A 112 -9.46 6.43 18.39
C ASP A 112 -8.37 7.40 17.91
N LEU A 113 -7.09 7.04 18.02
CA LEU A 113 -5.98 7.84 17.51
C LEU A 113 -6.14 8.11 16.01
N ALA A 114 -6.45 7.07 15.24
CA ALA A 114 -6.58 7.16 13.79
C ALA A 114 -7.77 8.04 13.34
N PHE A 115 -8.94 7.91 13.98
CA PHE A 115 -10.19 8.50 13.46
C PHE A 115 -10.76 9.65 14.30
N SER A 116 -10.30 9.85 15.54
CA SER A 116 -10.82 10.94 16.38
C SER A 116 -10.40 12.31 15.85
N LYS A 117 -11.37 13.20 15.68
CA LYS A 117 -11.11 14.59 15.30
C LYS A 117 -10.33 15.38 16.35
N LYS A 118 -10.30 14.91 17.61
CA LYS A 118 -9.62 15.58 18.72
C LYS A 118 -8.12 15.24 18.80
N LYS A 119 -7.72 14.07 18.32
CA LYS A 119 -6.35 13.53 18.43
C LYS A 119 -5.41 13.94 17.28
N ILE A 120 -5.54 15.18 16.78
CA ILE A 120 -4.75 15.65 15.63
C ILE A 120 -3.26 15.74 15.98
N GLU A 121 -2.91 16.30 17.14
CA GLU A 121 -1.50 16.45 17.55
C GLU A 121 -0.84 15.09 17.83
N GLU A 122 -1.56 14.15 18.46
CA GLU A 122 -1.08 12.78 18.66
C GLU A 122 -0.80 12.08 17.32
N ARG A 123 -1.68 12.26 16.31
CA ARG A 123 -1.43 11.70 14.97
C ARG A 123 -0.19 12.28 14.28
N LYS A 124 0.13 13.56 14.52
CA LYS A 124 1.37 14.14 13.99
C LYS A 124 2.59 13.46 14.59
N VAL A 125 2.62 13.30 15.92
CA VAL A 125 3.70 12.60 16.61
C VAL A 125 3.82 11.15 16.14
N TRP A 126 2.69 10.46 15.98
CA TRP A 126 2.61 9.10 15.46
C TRP A 126 3.21 8.96 14.06
N LEU A 127 2.82 9.85 13.13
CA LEU A 127 3.38 9.87 11.77
C LEU A 127 4.87 10.22 11.76
N THR A 128 5.30 11.18 12.58
CA THR A 128 6.72 11.58 12.67
C THR A 128 7.58 10.41 13.13
N ARG A 129 7.19 9.73 14.21
CA ARG A 129 7.90 8.55 14.72
C ARG A 129 8.01 7.45 13.66
N TRP A 130 6.92 7.19 12.95
CA TRP A 130 6.95 6.20 11.88
C TRP A 130 7.88 6.59 10.72
N MET A 131 7.88 7.86 10.31
CA MET A 131 8.79 8.36 9.27
C MET A 131 10.26 8.24 9.70
N GLU A 132 10.57 8.52 10.96
CA GLU A 132 11.91 8.36 11.54
C GLU A 132 12.34 6.88 11.51
N THR A 133 11.53 5.98 12.05
CA THR A 133 11.81 4.53 12.04
C THR A 133 11.97 4.01 10.60
N ARG A 134 11.15 4.47 9.66
CA ARG A 134 11.24 4.08 8.26
C ARG A 134 12.56 4.56 7.63
N LYS A 135 12.99 5.79 7.96
CA LYS A 135 14.25 6.35 7.47
C LYS A 135 15.44 5.56 8.02
N GLU A 136 15.47 5.26 9.32
CA GLU A 136 16.52 4.48 9.96
C GLU A 136 16.65 3.08 9.36
N ARG A 137 15.54 2.36 9.19
CA ARG A 137 15.54 1.03 8.55
C ARG A 137 16.10 1.09 7.14
N ARG A 138 15.74 2.12 6.37
CA ARG A 138 16.23 2.31 5.01
C ARG A 138 17.73 2.61 4.97
N GLU A 139 18.25 3.37 5.92
CA GLU A 139 19.69 3.65 6.07
C GLU A 139 20.47 2.39 6.43
N GLN A 140 19.87 1.51 7.24
CA GLN A 140 20.44 0.20 7.60
C GLN A 140 20.26 -0.86 6.50
N GLY A 141 19.52 -0.57 5.43
CA GLY A 141 19.22 -1.53 4.36
C GLY A 141 18.26 -2.66 4.79
N LEU A 142 17.54 -2.49 5.90
CA LEU A 142 16.56 -3.46 6.39
C LEU A 142 15.27 -3.36 5.57
N ILE A 143 14.57 -4.50 5.47
CA ILE A 143 13.28 -4.58 4.79
C ILE A 143 12.20 -3.86 5.62
N GLU A 144 11.26 -3.19 4.95
CA GLU A 144 10.12 -2.56 5.60
C GLU A 144 9.22 -3.63 6.26
N ASP A 145 8.69 -3.34 7.45
CA ASP A 145 7.74 -4.23 8.10
C ASP A 145 6.46 -4.32 7.25
N TYR A 146 5.91 -5.51 7.08
CA TYR A 146 4.68 -5.73 6.33
C TYR A 146 3.72 -6.62 7.11
N LEU A 147 2.42 -6.34 6.97
CA LEU A 147 1.39 -6.96 7.81
C LEU A 147 1.05 -8.40 7.39
N TYR A 148 1.01 -8.64 6.08
CA TYR A 148 0.57 -9.90 5.51
C TYR A 148 1.76 -10.76 5.14
N ASP A 149 2.11 -11.67 6.05
CA ASP A 149 3.01 -12.78 5.77
C ASP A 149 2.20 -14.00 5.30
N LYS A 150 2.87 -15.01 4.76
CA LYS A 150 2.25 -16.20 4.17
C LYS A 150 1.37 -16.95 5.17
N ASP A 151 1.64 -16.86 6.46
CA ASP A 151 0.92 -17.62 7.48
C ASP A 151 -0.01 -16.76 8.36
N THR A 152 -0.13 -15.46 8.05
CA THR A 152 -0.97 -14.54 8.83
C THR A 152 -2.46 -14.84 8.62
N ARG A 153 -3.10 -15.43 9.63
CA ARG A 153 -4.55 -15.74 9.62
C ARG A 153 -5.39 -14.77 10.46
N ALA A 154 -4.73 -14.04 11.33
CA ALA A 154 -5.36 -13.09 12.22
C ALA A 154 -4.48 -11.85 12.39
N VAL A 155 -5.11 -10.70 12.53
CA VAL A 155 -4.46 -9.40 12.67
C VAL A 155 -5.13 -8.64 13.81
N SER A 156 -4.34 -7.97 14.64
CA SER A 156 -4.88 -7.09 15.68
C SER A 156 -5.29 -5.74 15.08
N PHE A 157 -6.22 -5.04 15.73
CA PHE A 157 -6.63 -3.71 15.25
C PHE A 157 -5.47 -2.72 15.34
N SER A 158 -4.69 -2.76 16.42
CA SER A 158 -3.49 -1.95 16.59
C SER A 158 -2.45 -2.22 15.49
N ASP A 159 -2.18 -3.47 15.12
CA ASP A 159 -1.26 -3.78 14.01
C ASP A 159 -1.80 -3.26 12.68
N PHE A 160 -3.09 -3.40 12.42
CA PHE A 160 -3.70 -2.86 11.20
C PHE A 160 -3.56 -1.35 11.12
N ILE A 161 -3.81 -0.61 12.21
CA ILE A 161 -3.66 0.84 12.24
C ILE A 161 -2.19 1.23 12.04
N ASN A 162 -1.28 0.60 12.77
CA ASN A 162 0.14 0.99 12.82
C ASN A 162 0.98 0.47 11.65
N LYS A 163 0.56 -0.58 10.95
CA LYS A 163 1.33 -1.16 9.83
C LYS A 163 0.69 -0.93 8.47
N GLU A 164 -0.65 -0.88 8.38
CA GLU A 164 -1.35 -0.72 7.10
C GLU A 164 -1.98 0.67 6.94
N LEU A 165 -2.79 1.13 7.92
CA LEU A 165 -3.47 2.43 7.80
C LEU A 165 -2.48 3.60 7.77
N ILE A 166 -1.36 3.50 8.49
CA ILE A 166 -0.32 4.53 8.49
C ILE A 166 0.26 4.77 7.09
N LEU A 167 0.35 3.74 6.25
CA LEU A 167 0.84 3.83 4.88
C LEU A 167 -0.08 4.72 4.05
N PHE A 168 -1.39 4.58 4.25
CA PHE A 168 -2.37 5.47 3.65
C PHE A 168 -2.20 6.90 4.14
N SER A 169 -2.09 7.12 5.46
CA SER A 169 -1.93 8.48 6.00
C SER A 169 -0.69 9.19 5.46
N ASN A 170 0.43 8.47 5.33
CA ASN A 170 1.64 9.03 4.70
C ASN A 170 1.44 9.28 3.20
N THR A 171 0.83 8.34 2.47
CA THR A 171 0.55 8.50 1.03
C THR A 171 -0.39 9.67 0.78
N ASP A 172 -1.35 9.92 1.68
CA ASP A 172 -2.25 11.06 1.63
C ASP A 172 -1.49 12.38 1.79
N ASN A 173 -0.52 12.43 2.71
CA ASN A 173 0.37 13.59 2.83
C ASN A 173 1.23 13.78 1.59
N GLU A 174 1.84 12.72 1.06
CA GLU A 174 2.69 12.79 -0.15
C GLU A 174 1.93 13.29 -1.39
N ARG A 175 0.66 12.89 -1.55
CA ARG A 175 -0.18 13.34 -2.68
C ARG A 175 -0.75 14.74 -2.45
N SER A 176 -0.92 15.16 -1.21
CA SER A 176 -1.61 16.41 -0.84
C SER A 176 -0.67 17.59 -0.61
N ILE A 177 0.52 17.36 -0.05
CA ILE A 177 1.49 18.39 0.32
C ILE A 177 2.56 18.52 -0.78
N PRO A 178 2.81 19.73 -1.32
CA PRO A 178 3.85 19.94 -2.33
C PRO A 178 5.26 19.84 -1.74
N SER A 179 6.24 19.53 -2.58
CA SER A 179 7.65 19.60 -2.16
C SER A 179 8.13 21.05 -2.08
N LEU A 180 9.00 21.35 -1.12
CA LEU A 180 9.61 22.68 -0.97
C LEU A 180 10.46 23.07 -2.19
N VAL A 181 11.12 22.10 -2.83
CA VAL A 181 12.12 22.34 -3.88
C VAL A 181 11.47 22.88 -5.16
N ASP A 182 10.31 22.35 -5.54
CA ASP A 182 9.63 22.71 -6.80
C ASP A 182 8.21 23.27 -6.61
N GLY A 183 7.69 23.26 -5.38
CA GLY A 183 6.31 23.68 -5.09
C GLY A 183 5.23 22.77 -5.68
N MET A 184 5.59 21.59 -6.21
CA MET A 184 4.67 20.73 -6.96
C MET A 184 4.30 19.46 -6.19
N LYS A 185 3.02 19.07 -6.35
CA LYS A 185 2.53 17.74 -5.95
C LYS A 185 3.05 16.68 -6.94
N PRO A 186 3.16 15.39 -6.54
CA PRO A 186 3.63 14.32 -7.43
C PRO A 186 2.86 14.23 -8.75
N GLY A 187 1.54 14.45 -8.73
CA GLY A 187 0.71 14.46 -9.95
C GLY A 187 1.10 15.59 -10.91
N GLN A 188 1.29 16.80 -10.41
CA GLN A 188 1.72 17.96 -11.20
C GLN A 188 3.12 17.73 -11.77
N ARG A 189 4.05 17.22 -10.95
CA ARG A 189 5.41 16.87 -11.36
C ARG A 189 5.41 15.83 -12.49
N LYS A 190 4.56 14.79 -12.41
CA LYS A 190 4.42 13.79 -13.47
C LYS A 190 3.92 14.42 -14.78
N VAL A 191 2.94 15.31 -14.73
CA VAL A 191 2.46 16.04 -15.92
C VAL A 191 3.60 16.85 -16.53
N LEU A 192 4.28 17.67 -15.73
CA LEU A 192 5.38 18.51 -16.19
C LEU A 192 6.53 17.68 -16.78
N PHE A 193 6.92 16.59 -16.10
CA PHE A 193 7.92 15.65 -16.58
C PHE A 193 7.53 15.05 -17.94
N THR A 194 6.27 14.65 -18.12
CA THR A 194 5.81 14.13 -19.42
C THR A 194 5.83 15.19 -20.51
N CYS A 195 5.56 16.46 -20.17
CA CYS A 195 5.70 17.58 -21.11
C CYS A 195 7.16 17.76 -21.52
N PHE A 196 8.10 17.75 -20.59
CA PHE A 196 9.54 17.87 -20.90
C PHE A 196 10.06 16.67 -21.69
N LYS A 197 9.69 15.44 -21.31
CA LYS A 197 10.09 14.22 -22.04
C LYS A 197 9.53 14.17 -23.46
N ARG A 198 8.42 14.87 -23.73
CA ARG A 198 7.77 14.95 -25.04
C ARG A 198 8.02 16.28 -25.77
N ALA A 199 8.84 17.17 -25.22
CA ALA A 199 9.06 18.52 -25.73
C ALA A 199 9.66 18.58 -27.14
N ASP A 200 10.11 17.44 -27.67
CA ASP A 200 10.70 17.32 -29.00
C ASP A 200 9.69 17.40 -30.18
N LYS A 201 8.39 17.55 -29.93
CA LYS A 201 7.39 17.74 -31.01
C LYS A 201 6.55 18.99 -30.78
N LYS A 202 6.85 20.03 -31.56
CA LYS A 202 6.26 21.38 -31.66
C LYS A 202 4.79 21.40 -32.09
N THR A 203 3.95 20.47 -31.61
CA THR A 203 2.55 20.36 -31.99
C THR A 203 1.65 20.59 -30.77
N ARG A 204 0.87 21.68 -30.81
CA ARG A 204 -0.14 22.00 -29.81
C ARG A 204 -1.25 20.94 -29.89
N ARG A 205 -1.36 20.06 -28.88
CA ARG A 205 -2.36 18.99 -28.84
C ARG A 205 -3.45 19.32 -27.83
N LYS A 206 -4.71 19.00 -28.17
CA LYS A 206 -5.84 19.06 -27.23
C LYS A 206 -5.52 18.17 -26.02
N LEU A 207 -5.67 18.70 -24.82
CA LEU A 207 -5.77 17.93 -23.59
C LEU A 207 -7.04 17.07 -23.70
N ARG A 208 -6.88 15.84 -24.20
CA ARG A 208 -7.84 14.78 -23.98
C ARG A 208 -7.30 13.98 -22.81
N TRP A 209 -8.10 13.81 -21.75
CA TRP A 209 -7.83 12.93 -20.62
C TRP A 209 -7.66 11.48 -21.12
N ARG A 210 -6.50 11.19 -21.70
CA ARG A 210 -6.03 9.82 -21.88
C ARG A 210 -5.15 9.56 -20.68
N SER A 211 -5.63 8.76 -19.74
CA SER A 211 -4.80 8.12 -18.72
C SER A 211 -3.77 7.25 -19.44
N TRP A 212 -2.58 7.81 -19.71
CA TRP A 212 -1.48 7.05 -20.27
C TRP A 212 -0.67 6.41 -19.13
N PRO A 213 -0.16 5.17 -19.32
CA PRO A 213 0.61 4.50 -18.29
C PRO A 213 1.93 5.24 -18.09
N VAL A 214 2.08 5.88 -16.93
CA VAL A 214 3.38 6.31 -16.43
C VAL A 214 3.89 5.13 -15.58
N PRO A 215 4.93 4.38 -16.01
CA PRO A 215 5.52 3.34 -15.19
C PRO A 215 6.08 3.96 -13.91
N TRP A 216 5.92 3.25 -12.80
CA TRP A 216 6.28 3.70 -11.45
C TRP A 216 7.81 3.68 -11.17
N GLU A 217 8.65 3.62 -12.19
CA GLU A 217 10.08 3.34 -12.00
C GLU A 217 10.99 4.57 -12.16
N ARG A 218 11.83 4.73 -11.14
CA ARG A 218 13.06 5.53 -11.00
C ARG A 218 12.91 7.04 -10.81
N CYS A 219 12.88 7.43 -9.54
CA CYS A 219 13.54 8.66 -9.09
C CYS A 219 15.06 8.50 -9.34
N PRO A 220 15.73 9.36 -10.13
CA PRO A 220 17.19 9.29 -10.27
C PRO A 220 17.83 9.66 -8.94
N ARG A 221 18.66 8.76 -8.39
CA ARG A 221 19.58 9.10 -7.29
C ARG A 221 20.54 10.18 -7.80
N THR A 222 20.81 11.15 -6.94
CA THR A 222 21.87 12.16 -7.08
C THR A 222 23.18 11.50 -7.52
N THR A 223 23.62 11.80 -8.74
CA THR A 223 25.00 11.58 -9.16
C THR A 223 25.89 12.56 -8.40
N THR A 224 26.72 12.03 -7.51
CA THR A 224 27.91 12.70 -6.98
C THR A 224 28.81 13.09 -8.14
N ALA A 225 29.02 14.39 -8.31
CA ALA A 225 30.02 14.93 -9.23
C ALA A 225 31.42 14.63 -8.69
N ASN A 226 32.17 13.77 -9.38
CA ASN A 226 33.62 13.69 -9.21
C ASN A 226 34.23 14.79 -10.08
N SER A 227 34.79 15.81 -9.43
CA SER A 227 35.65 16.81 -10.05
C SER A 227 37.03 16.20 -10.34
N ARG A 228 37.46 16.28 -11.61
CA ARG A 228 38.87 16.47 -11.97
C ARG A 228 39.02 17.91 -12.42
#